data_AF-A0A0B5AUJ8-F1
#
_entry.id   AF-A0A0B5AUJ8-F1
#
_cell.length_a   1.000
_cell.length_b   1.000
_cell.length_c   1.000
_cell.angle_alpha   90.00
_cell.angle_beta   90.00
_cell.angle_gamma   90.00
#
_symmetry.space_group_name_H-M   'P 1'
#
loop_
_entity.id
_entity.type
_entity.pdbx_description
1 polymer ?
#
loop_
_entity_poly.entity_id
_entity_poly.type
_entity_poly.pdbx_seq_one_letter_code
_entity_poly.pdbx_strand_id
1 'polypeptide(L)'
;MGMKKTIFAALFVLVISSFFSVNQSQAETFDINRIYGEDRYATAVEVSKKSFPKGSDAVVIAVGTNFPDALAGTPLAHKLNAPIILSTPDRLSPSAYYEIKRLNPSKAIVLGGHPVINSFVDRQLGGLGIEVERISGNNRYETAANIADRIGGSKAVVASGASFADSLAIASYAAEQQIPILLTPPDELHPSVKAALQGKSSTYVVGGTAAVSDTVVNQLPAPQRIAGKDRYETATKVIETFYPSSLETATVATGQAFADALTGSTYAANKSQPVVLTRQNSMPSTVKKTLNDKSVDNITVIGGEQVIPTSSINPPPPAPKPVVQTKPDVASEIVTTAKKYIGTPYKWGGTTPAGFDCSGFLGYVFRENGLSLPRTTIDIWNQGTKVSTKKVGDIVMFSTYRAGASHAGIYIGNNQFIHSGNNGVEITSLSNSYWSKAYIGTVRYIK
;
A
#
# COMPACT_ATOMS: atom_id res chain seq x y z
N MET A 1 -33.32 74.86 27.19
CA MET A 1 -32.09 74.20 27.66
C MET A 1 -32.42 72.73 27.89
N GLY A 2 -32.35 71.93 26.83
CA GLY A 2 -32.77 70.53 26.86
C GLY A 2 -31.91 69.71 25.92
N MET A 3 -31.34 68.64 26.44
CA MET A 3 -30.86 67.51 25.64
C MET A 3 -30.65 66.31 26.56
N LYS A 4 -31.62 65.38 26.51
CA LYS A 4 -31.47 64.01 27.01
C LYS A 4 -30.57 63.28 26.01
N LYS A 5 -29.46 62.69 26.48
CA LYS A 5 -28.60 61.80 25.67
C LYS A 5 -29.13 60.38 25.74
N THR A 6 -29.57 59.87 24.59
CA THR A 6 -29.86 58.46 24.33
C THR A 6 -28.56 57.69 24.09
N ILE A 7 -28.34 56.60 24.84
CA ILE A 7 -27.22 55.67 24.65
C ILE A 7 -27.71 54.56 23.73
N PHE A 8 -27.07 54.41 22.56
CA PHE A 8 -27.25 53.27 21.66
C PHE A 8 -26.32 52.14 22.11
N ALA A 9 -26.90 51.00 22.52
CA ALA A 9 -26.15 49.76 22.74
C ALA A 9 -26.03 49.00 21.41
N ALA A 10 -24.82 48.90 20.87
CA ALA A 10 -24.52 48.06 19.72
C ALA A 10 -24.24 46.63 20.19
N LEU A 11 -25.11 45.69 19.82
CA LEU A 11 -24.99 44.27 20.11
C LEU A 11 -24.03 43.64 19.09
N PHE A 12 -22.82 43.28 19.53
CA PHE A 12 -21.81 42.61 18.69
C PHE A 12 -22.09 41.09 18.71
N VAL A 13 -22.69 40.55 17.65
CA VAL A 13 -22.89 39.10 17.49
C VAL A 13 -21.59 38.50 16.94
N LEU A 14 -20.87 37.81 17.83
CA LEU A 14 -19.61 37.13 17.52
C LEU A 14 -19.94 35.76 16.90
N VAL A 15 -19.91 35.68 15.56
CA VAL A 15 -20.06 34.43 14.82
C VAL A 15 -18.74 33.66 14.92
N ILE A 16 -18.66 32.73 15.87
CA ILE A 16 -17.56 31.76 15.96
C ILE A 16 -17.74 30.77 14.81
N SER A 17 -17.03 31.02 13.71
CA SER A 17 -16.86 30.06 12.62
C SER A 17 -15.79 29.04 13.05
N SER A 18 -16.23 27.93 13.62
CA SER A 18 -15.37 26.78 13.89
C SER A 18 -14.94 26.16 12.55
N PHE A 19 -13.79 26.58 12.04
CA PHE A 19 -13.08 25.88 10.97
C PHE A 19 -12.64 24.51 11.51
N PHE A 20 -13.44 23.48 11.27
CA PHE A 20 -12.95 22.11 11.29
C PHE A 20 -12.01 21.94 10.10
N SER A 21 -10.72 22.18 10.31
CA SER A 21 -9.67 21.69 9.43
C SER A 21 -9.71 20.16 9.50
N VAL A 22 -10.41 19.54 8.56
CA VAL A 22 -10.17 18.13 8.24
C VAL A 22 -8.73 18.10 7.72
N ASN A 23 -7.78 17.71 8.57
CA ASN A 23 -6.46 17.30 8.13
C ASN A 23 -6.67 16.10 7.21
N GLN A 24 -6.83 16.34 5.91
CA GLN A 24 -6.51 15.34 4.91
C GLN A 24 -5.02 15.10 5.07
N SER A 25 -4.66 13.98 5.71
CA SER A 25 -3.33 13.40 5.57
C SER A 25 -3.07 13.30 4.08
N GLN A 26 -2.23 14.18 3.51
CA GLN A 26 -1.68 13.94 2.20
C GLN A 26 -1.03 12.56 2.24
N ALA A 27 -1.30 11.73 1.23
CA ALA A 27 -0.55 10.50 1.09
C ALA A 27 0.90 10.91 0.84
N GLU A 28 1.78 10.68 1.81
CA GLU A 28 3.21 10.94 1.64
C GLU A 28 3.72 10.11 0.46
N THR A 29 4.34 10.81 -0.48
CA THR A 29 4.93 10.30 -1.72
C THR A 29 6.43 10.39 -1.62
N PHE A 30 7.14 9.32 -1.95
CA PHE A 30 8.60 9.30 -2.00
C PHE A 30 9.12 9.86 -3.34
N ASP A 31 10.27 10.51 -3.33
CA ASP A 31 10.99 10.83 -4.56
C ASP A 31 11.70 9.58 -5.09
N ILE A 32 11.28 9.13 -6.28
CA ILE A 32 11.72 7.84 -6.83
C ILE A 32 12.83 8.02 -7.86
N ASN A 33 14.00 7.50 -7.54
CA ASN A 33 15.04 7.18 -8.52
C ASN A 33 14.99 5.69 -8.86
N ARG A 34 15.00 5.31 -10.14
CA ARG A 34 14.89 3.90 -10.54
C ARG A 34 16.11 3.44 -11.35
N ILE A 35 16.65 2.28 -10.97
CA ILE A 35 17.74 1.59 -11.67
C ILE A 35 17.21 0.23 -12.13
N TYR A 36 17.13 0.02 -13.44
CA TYR A 36 16.57 -1.21 -14.01
C TYR A 36 17.04 -1.42 -15.44
N GLY A 37 17.07 -2.68 -15.86
CA GLY A 37 17.17 -3.08 -17.26
C GLY A 37 15.97 -3.93 -17.69
N GLU A 38 16.01 -4.44 -18.92
CA GLU A 38 14.96 -5.29 -19.50
C GLU A 38 14.78 -6.63 -18.77
N ASP A 39 15.86 -7.12 -18.13
CA ASP A 39 15.86 -8.32 -17.32
C ASP A 39 16.82 -8.17 -16.12
N ARG A 40 16.95 -9.22 -15.31
CA ARG A 40 17.82 -9.23 -14.12
C ARG A 40 19.30 -9.01 -14.46
N TYR A 41 19.76 -9.47 -15.62
CA TYR A 41 21.16 -9.31 -16.05
C TYR A 41 21.41 -7.86 -16.45
N ALA A 42 20.50 -7.26 -17.21
CA ALA A 42 20.54 -5.85 -17.56
C ALA A 42 20.38 -4.93 -16.33
N THR A 43 19.52 -5.28 -15.36
CA THR A 43 19.44 -4.53 -14.08
C THR A 43 20.76 -4.56 -13.33
N ALA A 44 21.44 -5.71 -13.25
CA ALA A 44 22.77 -5.81 -12.66
C ALA A 44 23.80 -4.91 -13.37
N VAL A 45 23.73 -4.83 -14.70
CA VAL A 45 24.56 -3.94 -15.52
C VAL A 45 24.28 -2.46 -15.21
N GLU A 46 23.02 -2.05 -15.10
CA GLU A 46 22.68 -0.66 -14.77
C GLU A 46 23.11 -0.28 -13.34
N VAL A 47 22.98 -1.21 -12.39
CA VAL A 47 23.53 -1.05 -11.03
C VAL A 47 25.06 -0.88 -11.07
N SER A 48 25.75 -1.68 -11.88
CA SER A 48 27.19 -1.60 -12.08
C SER A 48 27.61 -0.25 -12.67
N LYS A 49 26.97 0.22 -13.75
CA LYS A 49 27.26 1.53 -14.36
C LYS A 49 27.09 2.69 -13.38
N LYS A 50 26.05 2.65 -12.55
CA LYS A 50 25.78 3.69 -11.55
C LYS A 50 26.79 3.68 -10.41
N SER A 51 27.28 2.51 -10.02
CA SER A 51 28.24 2.35 -8.92
C SER A 51 29.69 2.55 -9.37
N PHE A 52 30.02 2.13 -10.59
CA PHE A 52 31.37 2.06 -11.15
C PHE A 52 31.46 2.74 -12.53
N PRO A 53 31.15 4.05 -12.64
CA PRO A 53 31.16 4.75 -13.92
C PRO A 53 32.55 4.79 -14.58
N LYS A 54 33.62 4.70 -13.77
CA LYS A 54 35.02 4.77 -14.22
C LYS A 54 35.67 3.39 -14.44
N GLY A 55 34.96 2.30 -14.23
CA GLY A 55 35.51 0.95 -14.23
C GLY A 55 35.72 0.38 -12.82
N SER A 56 36.23 -0.84 -12.75
CA SER A 56 36.49 -1.55 -11.50
C SER A 56 37.63 -2.54 -11.69
N ASP A 57 38.57 -2.61 -10.75
CA ASP A 57 39.73 -3.52 -10.83
C ASP A 57 39.35 -5.00 -10.67
N ALA A 58 38.21 -5.25 -10.01
CA ALA A 58 37.64 -6.56 -9.81
C ALA A 58 36.15 -6.60 -10.20
N VAL A 59 35.65 -7.80 -10.49
CA VAL A 59 34.21 -8.07 -10.67
C VAL A 59 33.84 -9.35 -9.93
N VAL A 60 32.66 -9.36 -9.29
CA VAL A 60 32.10 -10.59 -8.69
C VAL A 60 31.04 -11.14 -9.63
N ILE A 61 31.13 -12.42 -9.96
CA ILE A 61 30.19 -13.11 -10.84
C ILE A 61 29.32 -14.04 -10.01
N ALA A 62 28.01 -13.90 -10.16
CA ALA A 62 27.01 -14.76 -9.52
C ALA A 62 26.01 -15.27 -10.57
N VAL A 63 25.38 -16.41 -10.31
CA VAL A 63 24.35 -16.94 -11.22
C VAL A 63 23.05 -16.16 -11.05
N GLY A 64 22.40 -15.80 -12.16
CA GLY A 64 21.14 -15.06 -12.14
C GLY A 64 19.90 -15.94 -11.98
N THR A 65 20.02 -17.26 -12.15
CA THR A 65 18.87 -18.19 -12.19
C THR A 65 18.56 -18.85 -10.84
N ASN A 66 19.55 -18.94 -9.95
CA ASN A 66 19.42 -19.46 -8.59
C ASN A 66 20.23 -18.58 -7.62
N PHE A 67 19.94 -18.63 -6.33
CA PHE A 67 20.51 -17.70 -5.36
C PHE A 67 21.56 -18.22 -4.36
N PRO A 68 21.66 -19.53 -4.05
CA PRO A 68 22.13 -19.94 -2.74
C PRO A 68 23.62 -19.66 -2.49
N ASP A 69 24.44 -19.68 -3.53
CA ASP A 69 25.87 -19.35 -3.44
C ASP A 69 26.12 -17.82 -3.44
N ALA A 70 25.17 -17.04 -3.94
CA ALA A 70 25.34 -15.61 -4.16
C ALA A 70 24.91 -14.76 -2.96
N LEU A 71 24.05 -15.28 -2.07
CA LEU A 71 23.50 -14.52 -0.93
C LEU A 71 24.57 -13.99 0.04
N ALA A 72 25.68 -14.69 0.17
CA ALA A 72 26.82 -14.27 0.99
C ALA A 72 27.80 -13.34 0.25
N GLY A 73 27.55 -13.06 -1.04
CA GLY A 73 28.48 -12.36 -1.92
C GLY A 73 28.56 -10.84 -1.72
N THR A 74 27.49 -10.20 -1.22
CA THR A 74 27.44 -8.73 -1.09
C THR A 74 28.58 -8.16 -0.25
N PRO A 75 28.89 -8.68 0.97
CA PRO A 75 30.01 -8.14 1.75
C PRO A 75 31.37 -8.35 1.10
N LEU A 76 31.56 -9.46 0.38
CA LEU A 76 32.80 -9.71 -0.39
C LEU A 76 32.93 -8.74 -1.56
N ALA A 77 31.86 -8.53 -2.33
CA ALA A 77 31.86 -7.59 -3.44
C ALA A 77 32.16 -6.16 -2.98
N HIS A 78 31.55 -5.73 -1.86
CA HIS A 78 31.85 -4.45 -1.23
C HIS A 78 33.30 -4.36 -0.74
N LYS A 79 33.84 -5.40 -0.10
CA LYS A 79 35.25 -5.47 0.35
C LYS A 79 36.22 -5.26 -0.82
N LEU A 80 35.90 -5.81 -1.98
CA LEU A 80 36.70 -5.71 -3.20
C LEU A 80 36.46 -4.41 -3.98
N ASN A 81 35.54 -3.54 -3.51
CA ASN A 81 35.03 -2.40 -4.26
C ASN A 81 34.66 -2.81 -5.70
N ALA A 82 33.86 -3.87 -5.83
CA ALA A 82 33.54 -4.50 -7.10
C ALA A 82 32.02 -4.64 -7.30
N PRO A 83 31.50 -4.54 -8.53
CA PRO A 83 30.11 -4.85 -8.81
C PRO A 83 29.87 -6.36 -8.79
N ILE A 84 28.65 -6.74 -8.42
CA ILE A 84 28.12 -8.09 -8.72
C ILE A 84 27.47 -8.05 -10.11
N ILE A 85 28.02 -8.82 -11.04
CA ILE A 85 27.45 -9.05 -12.37
C ILE A 85 26.83 -10.44 -12.39
N LEU A 86 25.61 -10.52 -12.94
CA LEU A 86 24.89 -11.78 -13.06
C LEU A 86 25.23 -12.50 -14.38
N SER A 87 25.43 -13.81 -14.30
CA SER A 87 25.66 -14.70 -15.43
C SER A 87 24.52 -15.72 -15.56
N THR A 88 24.26 -16.22 -16.76
CA THR A 88 23.52 -17.49 -16.88
C THR A 88 24.44 -18.64 -16.42
N PRO A 89 23.90 -19.84 -16.13
CA PRO A 89 24.74 -20.98 -15.75
C PRO A 89 25.76 -21.37 -16.83
N ASP A 90 25.44 -21.13 -18.10
CA ASP A 90 26.20 -21.64 -19.23
C ASP A 90 27.06 -20.59 -19.94
N ARG A 91 26.79 -19.28 -19.75
CA ARG A 91 27.51 -18.19 -20.41
C ARG A 91 27.27 -16.83 -19.74
N LEU A 92 28.16 -15.88 -20.00
CA LEU A 92 27.86 -14.47 -19.80
C LEU A 92 26.79 -14.05 -20.82
N SER A 93 25.72 -13.40 -20.36
CA SER A 93 24.78 -12.75 -21.26
C SER A 93 25.51 -11.66 -22.07
N PRO A 94 25.00 -11.27 -23.26
CA PRO A 94 25.62 -10.18 -24.02
C PRO A 94 25.78 -8.89 -23.20
N SER A 95 24.78 -8.53 -22.38
CA SER A 95 24.84 -7.35 -21.51
C SER A 95 25.92 -7.47 -20.44
N ALA A 96 26.02 -8.62 -19.77
CA ALA A 96 27.07 -8.88 -18.78
C ALA A 96 28.47 -8.85 -19.40
N TYR A 97 28.65 -9.48 -20.57
CA TYR A 97 29.92 -9.52 -21.28
C TYR A 97 30.44 -8.11 -21.62
N TYR A 98 29.59 -7.27 -22.21
CA TYR A 98 29.98 -5.90 -22.57
C TYR A 98 30.18 -5.01 -21.36
N GLU A 99 29.43 -5.22 -20.28
CA GLU A 99 29.65 -4.49 -19.04
C GLU A 99 30.98 -4.86 -18.38
N ILE A 100 31.35 -6.15 -18.35
CA ILE A 100 32.66 -6.59 -17.86
C ILE A 100 33.78 -5.97 -18.70
N LYS A 101 33.62 -5.92 -20.03
CA LYS A 101 34.57 -5.24 -20.91
C LYS A 101 34.67 -3.74 -20.63
N ARG A 102 33.56 -3.06 -20.31
CA ARG A 102 33.54 -1.64 -19.92
C ARG A 102 34.24 -1.42 -18.58
N LEU A 103 34.00 -2.31 -17.62
CA LEU A 103 34.61 -2.26 -16.30
C LEU A 103 36.13 -2.45 -16.36
N ASN A 104 36.59 -3.26 -17.32
CA ASN A 104 37.99 -3.61 -17.55
C ASN A 104 38.71 -4.13 -16.28
N PRO A 105 38.15 -5.13 -15.58
CA PRO A 105 38.76 -5.66 -14.37
C PRO A 105 40.01 -6.50 -14.69
N SER A 106 40.97 -6.52 -13.77
CA SER A 106 42.08 -7.47 -13.80
C SER A 106 41.70 -8.83 -13.23
N LYS A 107 40.69 -8.87 -12.34
CA LYS A 107 40.28 -10.07 -11.62
C LYS A 107 38.77 -10.29 -11.62
N ALA A 108 38.33 -11.53 -11.78
CA ALA A 108 36.96 -11.97 -11.60
C ALA A 108 36.87 -13.00 -10.47
N ILE A 109 35.97 -12.78 -9.51
CA ILE A 109 35.63 -13.75 -8.47
C ILE A 109 34.30 -14.41 -8.82
N VAL A 110 34.31 -15.69 -9.18
CA VAL A 110 33.11 -16.46 -9.51
C VAL A 110 32.59 -17.16 -8.24
N LEU A 111 31.34 -16.89 -7.87
CA LEU A 111 30.68 -17.49 -6.71
C LEU A 111 29.86 -18.70 -7.13
N GLY A 112 30.18 -19.85 -6.53
CA GLY A 112 29.51 -21.12 -6.79
C GLY A 112 30.34 -22.07 -7.65
N GLY A 113 30.06 -23.36 -7.53
CA GLY A 113 30.79 -24.41 -8.23
C GLY A 113 30.45 -24.49 -9.72
N HIS A 114 31.20 -25.32 -10.46
CA HIS A 114 30.95 -25.59 -11.88
C HIS A 114 29.53 -26.08 -12.22
N PRO A 115 28.82 -26.83 -11.37
CA PRO A 115 27.41 -27.19 -11.63
C PRO A 115 26.45 -25.98 -11.64
N VAL A 116 26.84 -24.85 -11.04
CA VAL A 116 26.02 -23.64 -10.92
C VAL A 116 26.41 -22.60 -11.97
N ILE A 117 27.72 -22.42 -12.18
CA ILE A 117 28.29 -21.57 -13.24
C ILE A 117 29.39 -22.40 -13.91
N ASN A 118 29.14 -22.85 -15.13
CA ASN A 118 30.03 -23.77 -15.83
C ASN A 118 31.39 -23.12 -16.18
N SER A 119 32.32 -23.95 -16.66
CA SER A 119 33.66 -23.50 -17.05
C SER A 119 33.69 -22.66 -18.32
N PHE A 120 32.58 -22.52 -19.06
CA PHE A 120 32.53 -21.66 -20.23
C PHE A 120 32.55 -20.18 -19.84
N VAL A 121 31.89 -19.81 -18.73
CA VAL A 121 31.99 -18.47 -18.16
C VAL A 121 33.43 -18.11 -17.81
N ASP A 122 34.16 -19.04 -17.19
CA ASP A 122 35.59 -18.85 -16.87
C ASP A 122 36.43 -18.62 -18.13
N ARG A 123 36.16 -19.39 -19.20
CA ARG A 123 36.84 -19.21 -20.49
C ARG A 123 36.49 -17.87 -21.15
N GLN A 124 35.25 -17.39 -21.03
CA GLN A 124 34.87 -16.07 -21.56
C GLN A 124 35.59 -14.94 -20.81
N LEU A 125 35.70 -15.05 -19.48
CA LEU A 125 36.45 -14.10 -18.65
C LEU A 125 37.96 -14.14 -18.96
N GLY A 126 38.55 -15.34 -19.03
CA GLY A 126 39.96 -15.51 -19.39
C GLY A 126 40.29 -15.02 -20.81
N GLY A 127 39.36 -15.17 -21.75
CA GLY A 127 39.48 -14.62 -23.11
C GLY A 127 39.48 -13.08 -23.16
N LEU A 128 39.02 -12.41 -22.10
CA LEU A 128 39.15 -10.96 -21.91
C LEU A 128 40.46 -10.58 -21.21
N GLY A 129 41.34 -11.54 -20.88
CA GLY A 129 42.58 -11.30 -20.15
C GLY A 129 42.40 -11.16 -18.63
N ILE A 130 41.26 -11.59 -18.09
CA ILE A 130 40.90 -11.44 -16.68
C ILE A 130 41.35 -12.68 -15.90
N GLU A 131 42.02 -12.50 -14.76
CA GLU A 131 42.33 -13.57 -13.83
C GLU A 131 41.05 -14.08 -13.16
N VAL A 132 40.74 -15.38 -13.30
CA VAL A 132 39.53 -15.97 -12.73
C VAL A 132 39.86 -16.74 -11.46
N GLU A 133 39.26 -16.32 -10.35
CA GLU A 133 39.25 -17.05 -9.09
C GLU A 133 37.83 -17.54 -8.80
N ARG A 134 37.68 -18.77 -8.32
CA ARG A 134 36.37 -19.33 -7.97
C ARG A 134 36.29 -19.62 -6.48
N ILE A 135 35.21 -19.17 -5.84
CA ILE A 135 34.87 -19.49 -4.45
C ILE A 135 33.62 -20.35 -4.46
N SER A 136 33.75 -21.59 -3.99
CA SER A 136 32.66 -22.57 -3.99
C SER A 136 32.85 -23.61 -2.89
N GLY A 137 31.77 -24.25 -2.48
CA GLY A 137 31.78 -25.51 -1.72
C GLY A 137 30.90 -26.58 -2.39
N ASN A 138 30.76 -27.72 -1.73
CA ASN A 138 29.88 -28.81 -2.16
C ASN A 138 28.39 -28.42 -2.08
N ASN A 139 28.08 -27.45 -1.23
CA ASN A 139 26.75 -26.89 -1.06
C ASN A 139 26.82 -25.41 -0.65
N ARG A 140 25.66 -24.77 -0.57
CA ARG A 140 25.52 -23.34 -0.26
C ARG A 140 26.07 -22.91 1.09
N TYR A 141 26.07 -23.81 2.07
CA TYR A 141 26.55 -23.53 3.43
C TYR A 141 28.08 -23.51 3.46
N GLU A 142 28.70 -24.42 2.71
CA GLU A 142 30.15 -24.43 2.49
C GLU A 142 30.60 -23.27 1.60
N THR A 143 29.88 -22.95 0.53
CA THR A 143 30.18 -21.75 -0.28
C THR A 143 30.12 -20.48 0.58
N ALA A 144 29.08 -20.31 1.41
CA ALA A 144 28.97 -19.16 2.30
C ALA A 144 30.10 -19.10 3.35
N ALA A 145 30.52 -20.25 3.90
CA ALA A 145 31.68 -20.33 4.79
C ALA A 145 32.98 -19.92 4.08
N ASN A 146 33.22 -20.41 2.87
CA ASN A 146 34.41 -20.07 2.08
C ASN A 146 34.42 -18.57 1.69
N ILE A 147 33.26 -17.97 1.44
CA ILE A 147 33.13 -16.51 1.26
C ILE A 147 33.42 -15.77 2.57
N ALA A 148 32.91 -16.27 3.70
CA ALA A 148 33.11 -15.67 5.01
C ALA A 148 34.60 -15.60 5.40
N ASP A 149 35.38 -16.63 5.08
CA ASP A 149 36.83 -16.67 5.32
C ASP A 149 37.57 -15.56 4.56
N ARG A 150 37.12 -15.22 3.35
CA ARG A 150 37.70 -14.10 2.58
C ARG A 150 37.36 -12.74 3.16
N ILE A 151 36.25 -12.62 3.89
CA ILE A 151 35.84 -11.37 4.52
C ILE A 151 36.54 -11.20 5.88
N GLY A 152 36.51 -12.21 6.74
CA GLY A 152 37.13 -12.21 8.07
C GLY A 152 36.23 -11.60 9.17
N GLY A 153 36.83 -10.91 10.13
CA GLY A 153 36.11 -10.18 11.20
C GLY A 153 35.73 -11.01 12.44
N SER A 154 35.36 -10.32 13.52
CA SER A 154 34.96 -10.92 14.81
C SER A 154 33.46 -11.20 14.93
N LYS A 155 32.64 -10.63 14.05
CA LYS A 155 31.18 -10.86 14.00
C LYS A 155 30.81 -11.71 12.79
N ALA A 156 29.63 -12.32 12.82
CA ALA A 156 29.02 -12.95 11.64
C ALA A 156 27.50 -12.76 11.65
N VAL A 157 26.91 -12.67 10.47
CA VAL A 157 25.47 -12.85 10.26
C VAL A 157 25.21 -14.34 10.02
N VAL A 158 24.16 -14.89 10.61
CA VAL A 158 23.65 -16.24 10.34
C VAL A 158 22.20 -16.11 9.86
N ALA A 159 21.93 -16.54 8.63
CA ALA A 159 20.61 -16.50 8.03
C ALA A 159 20.26 -17.85 7.39
N SER A 160 18.97 -18.05 7.06
CA SER A 160 18.55 -19.28 6.39
C SER A 160 19.19 -19.41 5.01
N GLY A 161 19.73 -20.59 4.68
CA GLY A 161 20.11 -20.91 3.31
C GLY A 161 18.96 -21.48 2.48
N ALA A 162 17.79 -21.75 3.09
CA ALA A 162 16.61 -22.26 2.40
C ALA A 162 15.77 -21.15 1.74
N SER A 163 15.91 -19.90 2.20
CA SER A 163 15.21 -18.72 1.71
C SER A 163 16.19 -17.55 1.57
N PHE A 164 16.02 -16.71 0.56
CA PHE A 164 16.95 -15.60 0.31
C PHE A 164 16.67 -14.35 1.15
N ALA A 165 15.41 -14.13 1.53
CA ALA A 165 14.98 -12.78 1.89
C ALA A 165 15.63 -12.23 3.17
N ASP A 166 15.86 -13.09 4.17
CA ASP A 166 16.50 -12.69 5.42
C ASP A 166 17.97 -12.31 5.23
N SER A 167 18.70 -13.04 4.38
CA SER A 167 20.08 -12.69 4.05
C SER A 167 20.19 -11.37 3.26
N LEU A 168 19.25 -11.12 2.33
CA LEU A 168 19.24 -9.89 1.55
C LEU A 168 18.85 -8.66 2.39
N ALA A 169 17.96 -8.85 3.37
CA ALA A 169 17.52 -7.79 4.28
C ALA A 169 18.69 -7.14 5.05
N ILE A 170 19.71 -7.92 5.41
CA ILE A 170 20.88 -7.46 6.17
C ILE A 170 22.11 -7.21 5.28
N ALA A 171 22.05 -7.58 3.99
CA ALA A 171 23.22 -7.64 3.12
C ALA A 171 23.96 -6.31 2.97
N SER A 172 23.24 -5.18 2.84
CA SER A 172 23.88 -3.87 2.70
C SER A 172 24.62 -3.45 3.98
N TYR A 173 24.00 -3.67 5.15
CA TYR A 173 24.64 -3.39 6.44
C TYR A 173 25.83 -4.31 6.69
N ALA A 174 25.67 -5.61 6.43
CA ALA A 174 26.75 -6.57 6.58
C ALA A 174 27.93 -6.21 5.67
N ALA A 175 27.67 -5.73 4.46
CA ALA A 175 28.70 -5.27 3.54
C ALA A 175 29.42 -4.01 4.02
N GLU A 176 28.67 -2.97 4.44
CA GLU A 176 29.24 -1.74 4.98
C GLU A 176 30.12 -2.01 6.21
N GLN A 177 29.66 -2.88 7.11
CA GLN A 177 30.38 -3.23 8.34
C GLN A 177 31.42 -4.35 8.16
N GLN A 178 31.60 -4.86 6.94
CA GLN A 178 32.52 -5.96 6.63
C GLN A 178 32.27 -7.22 7.50
N ILE A 179 30.99 -7.52 7.73
CA ILE A 179 30.53 -8.70 8.47
C ILE A 179 30.17 -9.81 7.47
N PRO A 180 30.76 -11.01 7.58
CA PRO A 180 30.41 -12.12 6.73
C PRO A 180 28.99 -12.63 6.98
N ILE A 181 28.32 -13.06 5.91
CA ILE A 181 27.03 -13.74 5.98
C ILE A 181 27.26 -15.24 5.82
N LEU A 182 26.86 -15.99 6.85
CA LEU A 182 26.82 -17.44 6.85
C LEU A 182 25.38 -17.90 6.64
N LEU A 183 25.22 -19.03 5.94
CA LEU A 183 23.93 -19.64 5.67
C LEU A 183 23.81 -20.95 6.44
N THR A 184 22.62 -21.26 6.94
CA THR A 184 22.35 -22.51 7.68
C THR A 184 21.03 -23.16 7.23
N PRO A 185 20.93 -24.50 7.25
CA PRO A 185 19.63 -25.17 7.31
C PRO A 185 18.81 -24.69 8.51
N PRO A 186 17.46 -24.79 8.49
CA PRO A 186 16.63 -24.33 9.59
C PRO A 186 16.96 -24.97 10.95
N ASP A 187 17.22 -26.28 10.97
CA ASP A 187 17.29 -27.06 12.21
C ASP A 187 18.66 -27.66 12.51
N GLU A 188 19.66 -27.39 11.68
CA GLU A 188 21.00 -27.95 11.82
C GLU A 188 22.05 -26.91 11.45
N LEU A 189 23.06 -26.74 12.30
CA LEU A 189 24.23 -25.92 11.98
C LEU A 189 25.26 -26.76 11.23
N HIS A 190 25.37 -26.54 9.92
CA HIS A 190 26.28 -27.30 9.05
C HIS A 190 27.75 -27.22 9.56
N PRO A 191 28.55 -28.31 9.49
CA PRO A 191 29.92 -28.33 10.02
C PRO A 191 30.84 -27.22 9.49
N SER A 192 30.75 -26.87 8.21
CA SER A 192 31.53 -25.76 7.62
C SER A 192 31.17 -24.41 8.25
N VAL A 193 29.90 -24.20 8.59
CA VAL A 193 29.42 -22.97 9.23
C VAL A 193 29.90 -22.91 10.68
N LYS A 194 29.84 -24.05 11.39
CA LYS A 194 30.39 -24.17 12.74
C LYS A 194 31.90 -23.88 12.76
N ALA A 195 32.65 -24.34 11.75
CA ALA A 195 34.07 -24.03 11.60
C ALA A 195 34.30 -22.52 11.35
N ALA A 196 33.55 -21.91 10.41
CA ALA A 196 33.65 -20.47 10.12
C ALA A 196 33.24 -19.55 11.28
N LEU A 197 32.50 -20.07 12.26
CA LEU A 197 32.14 -19.38 13.50
C LEU A 197 33.22 -19.45 14.59
N GLN A 198 34.25 -20.30 14.44
CA GLN A 198 35.34 -20.37 15.40
C GLN A 198 36.07 -19.02 15.47
N GLY A 199 36.27 -18.51 16.69
CA GLY A 199 36.89 -17.20 16.92
C GLY A 199 35.97 -15.98 16.71
N LYS A 200 34.71 -16.17 16.31
CA LYS A 200 33.72 -15.09 16.28
C LYS A 200 33.23 -14.79 17.71
N SER A 201 33.14 -13.51 18.08
CA SER A 201 32.71 -13.06 19.40
C SER A 201 31.20 -12.90 19.55
N SER A 202 30.49 -12.65 18.44
CA SER A 202 29.03 -12.46 18.45
C SER A 202 28.41 -12.72 17.08
N THR A 203 27.12 -13.03 17.06
CA THR A 203 26.36 -13.27 15.83
C THR A 203 25.07 -12.49 15.76
N TYR A 204 24.69 -12.10 14.54
CA TYR A 204 23.35 -11.62 14.23
C TYR A 204 22.57 -12.72 13.52
N VAL A 205 21.48 -13.19 14.13
CA VAL A 205 20.61 -14.20 13.55
C VAL A 205 19.46 -13.49 12.83
N VAL A 206 19.45 -13.53 11.50
CA VAL A 206 18.42 -12.82 10.72
C VAL A 206 17.41 -13.84 10.19
N GLY A 207 16.16 -13.67 10.64
CA GLY A 207 15.06 -14.60 10.38
C GLY A 207 14.46 -15.19 11.67
N GLY A 208 13.17 -15.54 11.57
CA GLY A 208 12.42 -16.17 12.66
C GLY A 208 12.87 -17.59 12.97
N THR A 209 12.26 -18.22 13.98
CA THR A 209 12.59 -19.59 14.42
C THR A 209 12.35 -20.65 13.35
N ALA A 210 11.41 -20.42 12.42
CA ALA A 210 11.21 -21.30 11.26
C ALA A 210 12.34 -21.22 10.22
N ALA A 211 13.09 -20.12 10.20
CA ALA A 211 14.19 -19.89 9.26
C ALA A 211 15.53 -20.33 9.84
N VAL A 212 15.74 -20.06 11.14
CA VAL A 212 16.89 -20.49 11.95
C VAL A 212 16.36 -20.85 13.34
N SER A 213 16.25 -22.13 13.65
CA SER A 213 15.63 -22.61 14.89
C SER A 213 16.48 -22.33 16.11
N ASP A 214 15.86 -22.43 17.29
CA ASP A 214 16.57 -22.19 18.55
C ASP A 214 17.66 -23.26 18.79
N THR A 215 17.51 -24.47 18.21
CA THR A 215 18.56 -25.49 18.18
C THR A 215 19.83 -24.99 17.49
N VAL A 216 19.69 -24.26 16.38
CA VAL A 216 20.82 -23.64 15.69
C VAL A 216 21.35 -22.46 16.50
N VAL A 217 20.46 -21.57 16.97
CA VAL A 217 20.85 -20.35 17.70
C VAL A 217 21.63 -20.65 18.97
N ASN A 218 21.26 -21.68 19.72
CA ASN A 218 21.94 -22.08 20.95
C ASN A 218 23.40 -22.54 20.73
N GLN A 219 23.80 -22.78 19.48
CA GLN A 219 25.18 -23.15 19.13
C GLN A 219 26.03 -21.95 18.67
N LEU A 220 25.44 -20.76 18.55
CA LEU A 220 26.11 -19.58 18.01
C LEU A 220 26.78 -18.76 19.12
N PRO A 221 27.91 -18.07 18.85
CA PRO A 221 28.51 -17.18 19.82
C PRO A 221 27.65 -15.91 19.97
N ALA A 222 27.28 -15.60 21.21
CA ALA A 222 26.49 -14.43 21.63
C ALA A 222 25.44 -13.97 20.59
N PRO A 223 24.40 -14.79 20.32
CA PRO A 223 23.47 -14.52 19.25
C PRO A 223 22.46 -13.42 19.60
N GLN A 224 22.27 -12.49 18.68
CA GLN A 224 21.18 -11.52 18.68
C GLN A 224 20.26 -11.79 17.50
N ARG A 225 19.00 -12.17 17.77
CA ARG A 225 18.01 -12.43 16.72
C ARG A 225 17.33 -11.13 16.25
N ILE A 226 17.25 -10.95 14.94
CA ILE A 226 16.50 -9.90 14.25
C ILE A 226 15.50 -10.58 13.32
N ALA A 227 14.21 -10.48 13.64
CA ALA A 227 13.15 -11.17 12.89
C ALA A 227 11.83 -10.41 12.95
N GLY A 228 11.09 -10.45 11.84
CA GLY A 228 9.69 -10.04 11.76
C GLY A 228 8.77 -11.23 11.47
N LYS A 229 7.46 -10.98 11.32
CA LYS A 229 6.47 -12.01 11.00
C LYS A 229 6.62 -12.52 9.56
N ASP A 230 7.17 -11.70 8.68
CA ASP A 230 7.48 -12.04 7.31
C ASP A 230 8.78 -11.35 6.86
N ARG A 231 9.19 -11.61 5.61
CA ARG A 231 10.43 -11.05 5.03
C ARG A 231 10.47 -9.52 4.99
N TYR A 232 9.31 -8.88 4.91
CA TYR A 232 9.22 -7.42 4.82
C TYR A 232 9.43 -6.81 6.21
N GLU A 233 8.81 -7.39 7.23
CA GLU A 233 9.02 -6.98 8.62
C GLU A 233 10.42 -7.33 9.13
N THR A 234 11.03 -8.46 8.71
CA THR A 234 12.45 -8.71 9.03
C THR A 234 13.35 -7.62 8.47
N ALA A 235 13.13 -7.20 7.22
CA ALA A 235 13.89 -6.10 6.62
C ALA A 235 13.71 -4.77 7.37
N THR A 236 12.51 -4.44 7.82
CA THR A 236 12.32 -3.23 8.64
C THR A 236 12.96 -3.35 10.02
N LYS A 237 12.95 -4.52 10.66
CA LYS A 237 13.63 -4.76 11.93
C LYS A 237 15.14 -4.59 11.84
N VAL A 238 15.75 -4.99 10.73
CA VAL A 238 17.16 -4.70 10.44
C VAL A 238 17.42 -3.19 10.44
N ILE A 239 16.56 -2.42 9.78
CA ILE A 239 16.68 -0.96 9.67
C ILE A 239 16.51 -0.27 11.03
N GLU A 240 15.50 -0.67 11.79
CA GLU A 240 15.26 -0.19 13.14
C GLU A 240 16.46 -0.46 14.07
N THR A 241 17.11 -1.61 13.91
CA THR A 241 18.22 -2.05 14.78
C THR A 241 19.54 -1.35 14.46
N PHE A 242 19.87 -1.19 13.18
CA PHE A 242 21.23 -0.89 12.76
C PHE A 242 21.43 0.49 12.12
N TYR A 243 20.37 1.10 11.61
CA TYR A 243 20.46 2.39 10.91
C TYR A 243 20.04 3.55 11.83
N PRO A 244 20.58 4.77 11.63
CA PRO A 244 20.26 5.95 12.42
C PRO A 244 18.76 6.25 12.44
N SER A 245 18.33 7.10 13.37
CA SER A 245 16.92 7.48 13.50
C SER A 245 16.37 8.27 12.31
N SER A 246 17.24 8.86 11.49
CA SER A 246 16.88 9.56 10.26
C SER A 246 17.79 9.12 9.12
N LEU A 247 17.21 8.95 7.92
CA LEU A 247 17.86 8.50 6.70
C LEU A 247 17.33 9.33 5.53
N GLU A 248 18.21 9.89 4.71
CA GLU A 248 17.79 10.66 3.52
C GLU A 248 17.25 9.75 2.41
N THR A 249 17.86 8.57 2.21
CA THR A 249 17.53 7.65 1.13
C THR A 249 17.51 6.20 1.59
N ALA A 250 16.55 5.41 1.08
CA ALA A 250 16.54 3.95 1.19
C ALA A 250 16.55 3.29 -0.20
N THR A 251 17.18 2.12 -0.30
CA THR A 251 17.11 1.28 -1.51
C THR A 251 15.93 0.32 -1.40
N VAL A 252 15.08 0.25 -2.43
CA VAL A 252 13.90 -0.61 -2.49
C VAL A 252 14.11 -1.70 -3.54
N ALA A 253 13.89 -2.95 -3.17
CA ALA A 253 13.87 -4.08 -4.10
C ALA A 253 12.67 -4.99 -3.86
N THR A 254 12.36 -5.87 -4.82
CA THR A 254 11.27 -6.83 -4.64
C THR A 254 11.64 -7.88 -3.61
N GLY A 255 10.72 -8.20 -2.70
CA GLY A 255 10.86 -9.34 -1.80
C GLY A 255 10.54 -10.68 -2.46
N GLN A 256 10.07 -10.70 -3.71
CA GLN A 256 9.58 -11.91 -4.39
C GLN A 256 10.64 -12.58 -5.29
N ALA A 257 11.71 -11.87 -5.63
CA ALA A 257 12.84 -12.39 -6.39
C ALA A 257 14.15 -11.86 -5.81
N PHE A 258 15.26 -12.60 -5.97
CA PHE A 258 16.51 -12.30 -5.29
C PHE A 258 17.47 -11.40 -6.10
N ALA A 259 17.43 -11.48 -7.43
CA ALA A 259 18.52 -11.01 -8.29
C ALA A 259 18.73 -9.50 -8.20
N ASP A 260 17.65 -8.72 -8.28
CA ASP A 260 17.68 -7.26 -8.17
C ASP A 260 18.07 -6.81 -6.76
N ALA A 261 17.58 -7.50 -5.73
CA ALA A 261 17.94 -7.21 -4.34
C ALA A 261 19.40 -7.55 -4.03
N LEU A 262 19.96 -8.63 -4.62
CA LEU A 262 21.36 -9.00 -4.47
C LEU A 262 22.30 -7.93 -5.01
N THR A 263 22.12 -7.52 -6.26
CA THR A 263 22.95 -6.48 -6.88
C THR A 263 22.66 -5.11 -6.26
N GLY A 264 21.39 -4.81 -5.99
CA GLY A 264 20.95 -3.61 -5.27
C GLY A 264 21.55 -3.48 -3.88
N SER A 265 21.82 -4.59 -3.17
CA SER A 265 22.45 -4.55 -1.85
C SER A 265 23.89 -4.03 -1.90
N THR A 266 24.62 -4.30 -2.99
CA THR A 266 25.98 -3.73 -3.17
C THR A 266 25.93 -2.23 -3.45
N TYR A 267 24.97 -1.79 -4.27
CA TYR A 267 24.71 -0.36 -4.48
C TYR A 267 24.37 0.34 -3.17
N ALA A 268 23.44 -0.26 -2.40
CA ALA A 268 22.99 0.29 -1.13
C ALA A 268 24.15 0.39 -0.12
N ALA A 269 25.00 -0.64 -0.01
CA ALA A 269 26.19 -0.62 0.83
C ALA A 269 27.16 0.50 0.45
N ASN A 270 27.45 0.68 -0.85
CA ASN A 270 28.34 1.74 -1.34
C ASN A 270 27.78 3.17 -1.09
N LYS A 271 26.50 3.28 -0.74
CA LYS A 271 25.81 4.54 -0.43
C LYS A 271 25.42 4.66 1.05
N SER A 272 25.80 3.70 1.91
CA SER A 272 25.36 3.61 3.30
C SER A 272 23.82 3.66 3.45
N GLN A 273 23.11 3.02 2.51
CA GLN A 273 21.65 2.95 2.48
C GLN A 273 21.16 1.58 2.94
N PRO A 274 20.02 1.52 3.65
CA PRO A 274 19.36 0.25 3.89
C PRO A 274 18.69 -0.28 2.63
N VAL A 275 18.50 -1.60 2.60
CA VAL A 275 17.61 -2.26 1.65
C VAL A 275 16.27 -2.56 2.34
N VAL A 276 15.18 -2.05 1.80
CA VAL A 276 13.82 -2.51 2.11
C VAL A 276 13.31 -3.42 1.01
N LEU A 277 12.47 -4.37 1.41
CA LEU A 277 11.78 -5.27 0.49
C LEU A 277 10.33 -4.82 0.30
N THR A 278 9.79 -4.95 -0.90
CA THR A 278 8.37 -4.65 -1.20
C THR A 278 7.70 -5.77 -1.99
N ARG A 279 6.36 -5.79 -2.01
CA ARG A 279 5.58 -6.67 -2.90
C ARG A 279 5.38 -5.96 -4.23
N GLN A 280 5.21 -6.72 -5.30
CA GLN A 280 4.94 -6.20 -6.64
C GLN A 280 3.71 -5.30 -6.67
N ASN A 281 2.62 -5.64 -5.98
CA ASN A 281 1.38 -4.86 -6.11
C ASN A 281 1.15 -3.84 -4.98
N SER A 282 1.95 -3.90 -3.92
CA SER A 282 1.82 -2.96 -2.80
C SER A 282 3.04 -2.96 -1.88
N MET A 283 3.46 -1.77 -1.47
CA MET A 283 4.37 -1.62 -0.35
C MET A 283 3.66 -2.02 0.95
N PRO A 284 4.20 -2.98 1.72
CA PRO A 284 3.65 -3.34 3.02
C PRO A 284 3.59 -2.11 3.93
N SER A 285 2.52 -1.99 4.72
CA SER A 285 2.33 -0.84 5.63
C SER A 285 3.46 -0.72 6.66
N THR A 286 4.05 -1.84 7.08
CA THR A 286 5.23 -1.86 7.97
C THR A 286 6.45 -1.22 7.33
N VAL A 287 6.68 -1.48 6.04
CA VAL A 287 7.78 -0.88 5.27
C VAL A 287 7.54 0.62 5.12
N LYS A 288 6.33 1.03 4.70
CA LYS A 288 5.99 2.45 4.59
C LYS A 288 6.15 3.18 5.92
N LYS A 289 5.63 2.61 7.01
CA LYS A 289 5.79 3.16 8.36
C LYS A 289 7.26 3.33 8.74
N THR A 290 8.09 2.32 8.47
CA THR A 290 9.52 2.37 8.81
C THR A 290 10.26 3.45 8.03
N LEU A 291 9.98 3.60 6.74
CA LEU A 291 10.54 4.68 5.92
C LEU A 291 10.14 6.06 6.47
N ASN A 292 8.86 6.24 6.81
CA ASN A 292 8.36 7.49 7.38
C ASN A 292 8.95 7.79 8.77
N ASP A 293 9.01 6.79 9.66
CA ASP A 293 9.60 6.92 10.99
C ASP A 293 11.10 7.28 10.91
N LYS A 294 11.77 6.87 9.83
CA LYS A 294 13.17 7.20 9.52
C LYS A 294 13.31 8.48 8.68
N SER A 295 12.22 9.21 8.43
CA SER A 295 12.21 10.44 7.62
C SER A 295 12.85 10.26 6.24
N VAL A 296 12.62 9.09 5.61
CA VAL A 296 13.08 8.81 4.25
C VAL A 296 12.16 9.48 3.24
N ASP A 297 12.69 10.48 2.55
CA ASP A 297 11.98 11.15 1.45
C ASP A 297 12.35 10.55 0.09
N ASN A 298 13.60 10.11 -0.07
CA ASN A 298 14.11 9.57 -1.34
C ASN A 298 14.16 8.05 -1.31
N ILE A 299 13.76 7.40 -2.40
CA ILE A 299 13.97 5.97 -2.59
C ILE A 299 14.66 5.67 -3.90
N THR A 300 15.65 4.77 -3.84
CA THR A 300 16.24 4.17 -5.03
C THR A 300 15.65 2.79 -5.28
N VAL A 301 14.82 2.65 -6.31
CA VAL A 301 14.18 1.39 -6.68
C VAL A 301 15.10 0.60 -7.62
N ILE A 302 15.43 -0.63 -7.23
CA ILE A 302 16.18 -1.58 -8.06
C ILE A 302 15.19 -2.59 -8.63
N GLY A 303 15.00 -2.55 -9.94
CA GLY A 303 14.04 -3.38 -10.67
C GLY A 303 13.04 -2.56 -11.49
N GLY A 304 12.55 -3.17 -12.58
CA GLY A 304 11.66 -2.52 -13.54
C GLY A 304 10.23 -2.31 -13.03
N GLU A 305 9.47 -1.49 -13.76
CA GLU A 305 8.06 -1.17 -13.44
C GLU A 305 7.16 -2.41 -13.38
N GLN A 306 7.48 -3.46 -14.15
CA GLN A 306 6.74 -4.73 -14.12
C GLN A 306 6.92 -5.50 -12.81
N VAL A 307 8.05 -5.31 -12.12
CA VAL A 307 8.38 -6.03 -10.88
C VAL A 307 8.05 -5.19 -9.64
N ILE A 308 8.24 -3.87 -9.74
CA ILE A 308 7.90 -2.90 -8.70
C ILE A 308 7.26 -1.68 -9.39
N PRO A 309 5.95 -1.71 -9.66
CA PRO A 309 5.22 -0.57 -10.18
C PRO A 309 5.37 0.64 -9.27
N THR A 310 5.53 1.81 -9.85
CA THR A 310 5.59 3.09 -9.14
C THR A 310 4.32 3.30 -8.30
N SER A 311 3.17 2.86 -8.80
CA SER A 311 1.89 2.87 -8.08
C SER A 311 1.85 1.96 -6.85
N SER A 312 2.74 0.96 -6.75
CA SER A 312 2.86 0.11 -5.56
C SER A 312 3.57 0.81 -4.40
N ILE A 313 4.41 1.81 -4.71
CA ILE A 313 5.20 2.57 -3.73
C ILE A 313 4.50 3.91 -3.42
N ASN A 314 4.24 4.67 -4.48
CA ASN A 314 3.47 5.90 -4.47
C ASN A 314 2.12 5.61 -5.12
N PRO A 315 1.16 5.02 -4.38
CA PRO A 315 -0.18 4.89 -4.92
C PRO A 315 -0.66 6.29 -5.32
N PRO A 316 -1.33 6.43 -6.48
CA PRO A 316 -1.94 7.71 -6.82
C PRO A 316 -2.78 8.17 -5.63
N PRO A 317 -2.85 9.48 -5.36
CA PRO A 317 -3.75 10.01 -4.34
C PRO A 317 -5.09 9.29 -4.50
N PRO A 318 -5.74 8.86 -3.39
CA PRO A 318 -7.04 8.23 -3.48
C PRO A 318 -7.85 9.10 -4.43
N ALA A 319 -8.36 8.51 -5.51
CA ALA A 319 -9.22 9.24 -6.43
C ALA A 319 -10.18 10.04 -5.53
N PRO A 320 -10.29 11.37 -5.71
CA PRO A 320 -11.02 12.22 -4.78
C PRO A 320 -12.29 11.47 -4.47
N LYS A 321 -12.45 11.07 -3.19
CA LYS A 321 -13.57 10.21 -2.74
C LYS A 321 -14.73 10.70 -3.58
N PRO A 322 -15.34 9.87 -4.46
CA PRO A 322 -16.35 10.35 -5.39
C PRO A 322 -17.18 11.25 -4.54
N VAL A 323 -17.17 12.56 -4.87
CA VAL A 323 -17.70 13.58 -3.96
C VAL A 323 -18.95 12.91 -3.45
N VAL A 324 -19.03 12.70 -2.14
CA VAL A 324 -20.32 12.36 -1.60
C VAL A 324 -21.08 13.66 -1.86
N GLN A 325 -21.56 13.84 -3.10
CA GLN A 325 -22.96 14.04 -3.34
C GLN A 325 -23.52 13.05 -2.34
N THR A 326 -23.84 13.55 -1.15
CA THR A 326 -24.95 13.03 -0.41
C THR A 326 -25.94 12.79 -1.51
N LYS A 327 -26.18 11.52 -1.88
CA LYS A 327 -27.26 11.15 -2.78
C LYS A 327 -28.36 12.14 -2.45
N PRO A 328 -28.76 13.04 -3.38
CA PRO A 328 -29.41 14.27 -2.97
C PRO A 328 -30.53 13.86 -2.04
N ASP A 329 -30.57 14.45 -0.84
CA ASP A 329 -31.39 13.95 0.27
C ASP A 329 -32.72 13.47 -0.31
N VAL A 330 -32.99 12.16 -0.27
CA VAL A 330 -34.08 11.57 -1.05
C VAL A 330 -35.40 12.25 -0.69
N ALA A 331 -35.52 12.74 0.54
CA ALA A 331 -36.62 13.59 0.96
C ALA A 331 -36.70 14.91 0.18
N SER A 332 -35.59 15.63 0.03
CA SER A 332 -35.48 16.85 -0.77
C SER A 332 -35.76 16.62 -2.27
N GLU A 333 -35.35 15.49 -2.85
CA GLU A 333 -35.66 15.13 -4.24
C GLU A 333 -37.14 14.82 -4.44
N ILE A 334 -37.75 14.08 -3.51
CA ILE A 334 -39.18 13.80 -3.48
C ILE A 334 -39.97 15.10 -3.43
N VAL A 335 -39.58 16.05 -2.56
CA VAL A 335 -40.26 17.36 -2.49
C VAL A 335 -40.06 18.18 -3.76
N THR A 336 -38.85 18.18 -4.32
CA THR A 336 -38.56 18.89 -5.58
C THR A 336 -39.38 18.32 -6.73
N THR A 337 -39.45 17.00 -6.83
CA THR A 337 -40.26 16.28 -7.83
C THR A 337 -41.74 16.58 -7.63
N ALA A 338 -42.24 16.49 -6.39
CA ALA A 338 -43.63 16.78 -6.07
C ALA A 338 -44.04 18.20 -6.50
N LYS A 339 -43.17 19.20 -6.24
CA LYS A 339 -43.42 20.60 -6.60
C LYS A 339 -43.55 20.84 -8.10
N LYS A 340 -42.92 20.02 -8.96
CA LYS A 340 -43.04 20.13 -10.43
C LYS A 340 -44.48 19.91 -10.92
N TYR A 341 -45.29 19.19 -10.15
CA TYR A 341 -46.65 18.81 -10.54
C TYR A 341 -47.73 19.67 -9.88
N ILE A 342 -47.37 20.75 -9.17
CA ILE A 342 -48.35 21.69 -8.63
C ILE A 342 -49.25 22.21 -9.76
N GLY A 343 -50.56 22.16 -9.54
CA GLY A 343 -51.58 22.52 -10.53
C GLY A 343 -52.04 21.37 -11.44
N THR A 344 -51.41 20.19 -11.39
CA THR A 344 -51.93 19.03 -12.14
C THR A 344 -53.34 18.68 -11.65
N PRO A 345 -54.36 18.58 -12.52
CA PRO A 345 -55.75 18.37 -12.11
C PRO A 345 -55.97 17.07 -11.33
N TYR A 346 -56.97 17.09 -10.44
CA TYR A 346 -57.41 15.87 -9.77
C TYR A 346 -58.14 14.95 -10.76
N LYS A 347 -57.79 13.65 -10.75
CA LYS A 347 -58.51 12.62 -11.51
C LYS A 347 -58.62 11.36 -10.68
N TRP A 348 -59.84 10.92 -10.37
CA TRP A 348 -60.08 9.68 -9.63
C TRP A 348 -59.42 8.49 -10.35
N GLY A 349 -58.60 7.72 -9.64
CA GLY A 349 -57.82 6.62 -10.23
C GLY A 349 -56.57 7.05 -11.01
N GLY A 350 -56.33 8.35 -11.17
CA GLY A 350 -55.27 8.91 -12.00
C GLY A 350 -53.87 8.72 -11.42
N THR A 351 -52.90 8.35 -12.26
CA THR A 351 -51.52 8.01 -11.88
C THR A 351 -50.46 8.66 -12.78
N THR A 352 -50.83 9.69 -13.56
CA THR A 352 -49.96 10.36 -14.53
C THR A 352 -50.15 11.88 -14.50
N PRO A 353 -49.24 12.69 -15.08
CA PRO A 353 -49.37 14.15 -15.12
C PRO A 353 -50.60 14.70 -15.88
N ALA A 354 -51.35 13.84 -16.59
CA ALA A 354 -52.65 14.21 -17.15
C ALA A 354 -53.77 14.32 -16.08
N GLY A 355 -53.51 13.85 -14.86
CA GLY A 355 -54.37 14.00 -13.70
C GLY A 355 -54.09 12.92 -12.65
N PHE A 356 -54.08 13.31 -11.38
CA PHE A 356 -53.74 12.43 -10.26
C PHE A 356 -54.86 12.29 -9.24
N ASP A 357 -55.06 11.08 -8.68
CA ASP A 357 -55.63 10.96 -7.33
C ASP A 357 -54.52 11.06 -6.27
N CYS A 358 -54.89 11.13 -4.98
CA CYS A 358 -53.91 11.35 -3.91
C CYS A 358 -52.81 10.27 -3.87
N SER A 359 -53.18 8.99 -3.94
CA SER A 359 -52.23 7.87 -3.96
C SER A 359 -51.47 7.73 -5.28
N GLY A 360 -52.08 8.08 -6.41
CA GLY A 360 -51.45 8.07 -7.72
C GLY A 360 -50.40 9.18 -7.86
N PHE A 361 -50.64 10.35 -7.26
CA PHE A 361 -49.64 11.41 -7.12
C PHE A 361 -48.44 10.94 -6.28
N LEU A 362 -48.69 10.35 -5.10
CA LEU A 362 -47.63 9.81 -4.26
C LEU A 362 -46.82 8.73 -4.97
N GLY A 363 -47.49 7.74 -5.56
CA GLY A 363 -46.85 6.65 -6.27
C GLY A 363 -46.03 7.13 -7.46
N TYR A 364 -46.50 8.15 -8.18
CA TYR A 364 -45.76 8.76 -9.28
C TYR A 364 -44.50 9.47 -8.78
N VAL A 365 -44.62 10.36 -7.78
CA VAL A 365 -43.48 11.09 -7.22
C VAL A 365 -42.44 10.12 -6.64
N PHE A 366 -42.84 9.14 -5.84
CA PHE A 366 -41.91 8.20 -5.23
C PHE A 366 -41.20 7.34 -6.28
N ARG A 367 -41.93 6.91 -7.34
CA ARG A 367 -41.33 6.13 -8.43
C ARG A 367 -40.28 6.90 -9.22
N GLU A 368 -40.51 8.18 -9.51
CA GLU A 368 -39.52 9.05 -10.15
C GLU A 368 -38.24 9.21 -9.30
N ASN A 369 -38.32 8.97 -7.99
CA ASN A 369 -37.20 8.99 -7.06
C ASN A 369 -36.74 7.59 -6.64
N GLY A 370 -37.08 6.56 -7.43
CA GLY A 370 -36.60 5.18 -7.24
C GLY A 370 -37.24 4.41 -6.08
N LEU A 371 -38.38 4.86 -5.56
CA LEU A 371 -39.14 4.22 -4.48
C LEU A 371 -40.49 3.70 -4.98
N SER A 372 -40.91 2.53 -4.51
CA SER A 372 -42.22 1.97 -4.82
C SER A 372 -43.17 2.15 -3.65
N LEU A 373 -44.37 2.64 -3.92
CA LEU A 373 -45.46 2.73 -2.95
C LEU A 373 -46.60 1.81 -3.40
N PRO A 374 -47.35 1.23 -2.45
CA PRO A 374 -48.62 0.59 -2.75
C PRO A 374 -49.60 1.55 -3.45
N ARG A 375 -50.51 1.02 -4.27
CA ARG A 375 -51.43 1.84 -5.06
C ARG A 375 -52.50 2.53 -4.22
N THR A 376 -52.88 1.97 -3.06
CA THR A 376 -53.99 2.49 -2.25
C THR A 376 -53.47 3.20 -0.99
N THR A 377 -54.19 4.23 -0.53
CA THR A 377 -53.87 4.94 0.72
C THR A 377 -53.90 4.04 1.95
N ILE A 378 -54.75 2.99 1.95
CA ILE A 378 -54.81 1.99 3.02
C ILE A 378 -53.53 1.15 3.05
N ASP A 379 -53.07 0.68 1.90
CA ASP A 379 -51.86 -0.13 1.83
C ASP A 379 -50.61 0.71 2.16
N ILE A 380 -50.57 1.97 1.70
CA ILE A 380 -49.52 2.93 2.06
C ILE A 380 -49.47 3.11 3.59
N TRP A 381 -50.62 3.21 4.26
CA TRP A 381 -50.71 3.31 5.71
C TRP A 381 -50.22 2.05 6.43
N ASN A 382 -50.66 0.88 5.97
CA ASN A 382 -50.40 -0.39 6.65
C ASN A 382 -48.96 -0.85 6.50
N GLN A 383 -48.32 -0.58 5.36
CA GLN A 383 -46.96 -1.03 5.07
C GLN A 383 -45.88 -0.01 5.46
N GLY A 384 -46.25 1.23 5.74
CA GLY A 384 -45.31 2.29 6.06
C GLY A 384 -44.86 2.27 7.53
N THR A 385 -43.64 2.72 7.80
CA THR A 385 -43.14 2.83 9.18
C THR A 385 -43.81 4.02 9.87
N LYS A 386 -44.63 3.77 10.91
CA LYS A 386 -45.30 4.83 11.67
C LYS A 386 -44.28 5.65 12.46
N VAL A 387 -44.35 6.98 12.36
CA VAL A 387 -43.43 7.90 13.04
C VAL A 387 -44.19 8.95 13.87
N SER A 388 -43.65 9.28 15.05
CA SER A 388 -44.19 10.33 15.93
C SER A 388 -43.71 11.73 15.53
N THR A 389 -42.48 11.84 15.02
CA THR A 389 -41.89 13.10 14.55
C THR A 389 -41.78 13.10 13.02
N LYS A 390 -42.47 14.06 12.39
CA LYS A 390 -42.48 14.26 10.93
C LYS A 390 -41.14 14.80 10.45
N LYS A 391 -40.64 14.28 9.34
CA LYS A 391 -39.52 14.80 8.57
C LYS A 391 -39.96 15.06 7.14
N VAL A 392 -39.29 15.99 6.46
CA VAL A 392 -39.48 16.24 5.03
C VAL A 392 -39.43 14.91 4.27
N GLY A 393 -40.30 14.72 3.30
CA GLY A 393 -40.41 13.47 2.51
C GLY A 393 -41.28 12.37 3.14
N ASP A 394 -41.69 12.51 4.41
CA ASP A 394 -42.68 11.60 5.01
C ASP A 394 -44.06 11.74 4.35
N ILE A 395 -44.91 10.71 4.49
CA ILE A 395 -46.28 10.74 4.01
C ILE A 395 -47.22 10.99 5.18
N VAL A 396 -47.93 12.12 5.15
CA VAL A 396 -49.00 12.46 6.09
C VAL A 396 -50.32 11.87 5.63
N MET A 397 -51.09 11.35 6.56
CA MET A 397 -52.24 10.50 6.30
C MET A 397 -53.50 11.07 6.96
N PHE A 398 -54.63 10.97 6.25
CA PHE A 398 -55.89 11.59 6.67
C PHE A 398 -57.10 10.66 6.46
N SER A 399 -58.12 10.83 7.30
CA SER A 399 -59.46 10.26 7.15
C SER A 399 -60.42 11.38 6.75
N THR A 400 -60.89 11.36 5.49
CA THR A 400 -61.63 12.43 4.82
C THR A 400 -63.00 11.97 4.34
N TYR A 401 -63.07 11.07 3.35
CA TYR A 401 -64.33 10.63 2.73
C TYR A 401 -64.79 9.23 3.18
N ARG A 402 -63.93 8.47 3.89
CA ARG A 402 -64.28 7.20 4.54
C ARG A 402 -63.45 7.03 5.80
N ALA A 403 -63.92 6.20 6.73
CA ALA A 403 -63.17 5.86 7.93
C ALA A 403 -61.81 5.23 7.59
N GLY A 404 -60.77 5.62 8.32
CA GLY A 404 -59.40 5.16 8.09
C GLY A 404 -58.65 5.98 7.03
N ALA A 405 -57.47 5.50 6.62
CA ALA A 405 -56.63 6.17 5.63
C ALA A 405 -57.35 6.28 4.27
N SER A 406 -57.85 7.47 3.97
CA SER A 406 -58.58 7.76 2.73
C SER A 406 -57.90 8.84 1.89
N HIS A 407 -57.06 9.69 2.50
CA HIS A 407 -56.27 10.69 1.77
C HIS A 407 -54.85 10.77 2.32
N ALA A 408 -53.92 11.27 1.51
CA ALA A 408 -52.51 11.33 1.86
C ALA A 408 -51.76 12.43 1.07
N GLY A 409 -50.61 12.85 1.59
CA GLY A 409 -49.70 13.77 0.91
C GLY A 409 -48.29 13.76 1.50
N ILE A 410 -47.36 14.45 0.85
CA ILE A 410 -45.94 14.46 1.20
C ILE A 410 -45.67 15.65 2.12
N TYR A 411 -45.11 15.41 3.30
CA TYR A 411 -44.69 16.47 4.21
C TYR A 411 -43.47 17.20 3.64
N ILE A 412 -43.55 18.54 3.57
CA ILE A 412 -42.50 19.36 2.94
C ILE A 412 -41.77 20.28 3.93
N GLY A 413 -41.98 20.07 5.24
CA GLY A 413 -41.47 20.96 6.29
C GLY A 413 -42.44 22.10 6.60
N ASN A 414 -42.09 22.94 7.59
CA ASN A 414 -42.85 24.13 7.99
C ASN A 414 -44.35 23.89 8.23
N ASN A 415 -44.70 22.70 8.73
CA ASN A 415 -46.07 22.25 8.95
C ASN A 415 -46.96 22.24 7.67
N GLN A 416 -46.35 22.04 6.50
CA GLN A 416 -47.01 21.98 5.20
C GLN A 416 -46.85 20.60 4.56
N PHE A 417 -47.77 20.28 3.65
CA PHE A 417 -47.72 19.08 2.84
C PHE A 417 -48.26 19.34 1.43
N ILE A 418 -47.77 18.56 0.46
CA ILE A 418 -48.23 18.61 -0.94
C ILE A 418 -49.07 17.37 -1.25
N HIS A 419 -50.24 17.58 -1.86
CA HIS A 419 -51.19 16.51 -2.17
C HIS A 419 -52.03 16.85 -3.41
N SER A 420 -52.61 15.84 -4.07
CA SER A 420 -53.65 16.06 -5.09
C SER A 420 -54.99 16.31 -4.39
N GLY A 421 -55.41 17.56 -4.28
CA GLY A 421 -56.66 18.02 -3.66
C GLY A 421 -57.73 18.40 -4.69
N ASN A 422 -58.79 19.08 -4.25
CA ASN A 422 -59.91 19.46 -5.13
C ASN A 422 -59.50 20.43 -6.25
N ASN A 423 -58.42 21.19 -6.06
CA ASN A 423 -57.87 22.13 -7.04
C ASN A 423 -56.67 21.53 -7.82
N GLY A 424 -56.53 20.20 -7.80
CA GLY A 424 -55.34 19.52 -8.29
C GLY A 424 -54.23 19.46 -7.24
N VAL A 425 -52.99 19.23 -7.68
CA VAL A 425 -51.84 19.15 -6.78
C VAL A 425 -51.55 20.52 -6.18
N GLU A 426 -51.64 20.62 -4.85
CA GLU A 426 -51.50 21.87 -4.12
C GLU A 426 -50.70 21.68 -2.82
N ILE A 427 -50.17 22.78 -2.28
CA ILE A 427 -49.52 22.81 -0.97
C ILE A 427 -50.53 23.32 0.05
N THR A 428 -50.76 22.55 1.10
CA THR A 428 -51.67 22.91 2.19
C THR A 428 -50.96 22.91 3.54
N SER A 429 -51.38 23.80 4.44
CA SER A 429 -50.95 23.79 5.85
C SER A 429 -51.68 22.70 6.63
N LEU A 430 -50.96 21.91 7.42
CA LEU A 430 -51.55 20.94 8.36
C LEU A 430 -52.32 21.62 9.49
N SER A 431 -52.08 22.90 9.76
CA SER A 431 -52.85 23.69 10.73
C SER A 431 -54.22 24.14 10.20
N ASN A 432 -54.53 23.90 8.93
CA ASN A 432 -55.84 24.19 8.38
C ASN A 432 -56.94 23.44 9.17
N SER A 433 -58.07 24.09 9.43
CA SER A 433 -59.13 23.56 10.30
C SER A 433 -59.76 22.25 9.80
N TYR A 434 -59.76 22.01 8.49
CA TYR A 434 -60.19 20.75 7.90
C TYR A 434 -59.12 19.67 8.07
N TRP A 435 -57.89 19.95 7.61
CA TRP A 435 -56.80 18.96 7.59
C TRP A 435 -56.30 18.56 8.97
N SER A 436 -56.30 19.48 9.93
CA SER A 436 -55.92 19.19 11.33
C SER A 436 -56.87 18.19 11.99
N LYS A 437 -58.18 18.28 11.72
CA LYS A 437 -59.19 17.34 12.22
C LYS A 437 -59.15 15.98 11.51
N ALA A 438 -58.80 15.98 10.22
CA ALA A 438 -58.74 14.77 9.40
C ALA A 438 -57.44 13.98 9.58
N TYR A 439 -56.39 14.57 10.16
CA TYR A 439 -55.07 13.95 10.27
C TYR A 439 -55.06 12.76 11.24
N ILE A 440 -54.62 11.59 10.76
CA ILE A 440 -54.59 10.34 11.53
C ILE A 440 -53.18 9.82 11.84
N GLY A 441 -52.15 10.35 11.16
CA GLY A 441 -50.76 9.96 11.42
C GLY A 441 -49.80 10.19 10.25
N THR A 442 -48.56 9.76 10.44
CA THR A 442 -47.48 9.89 9.44
C THR A 442 -46.76 8.55 9.28
N VAL A 443 -46.43 8.21 8.04
CA VAL A 443 -45.62 7.03 7.71
C VAL A 443 -44.37 7.42 6.92
N ARG A 444 -43.29 6.66 7.12
CA ARG A 444 -42.00 6.85 6.45
C ARG A 444 -41.64 5.64 5.59
N TYR A 445 -41.20 5.93 4.37
CA TYR A 445 -40.70 4.97 3.37
C TYR A 445 -39.23 5.22 2.97
N ILE A 446 -38.64 6.33 3.45
CA ILE A 446 -37.24 6.69 3.23
C ILE A 446 -36.42 6.11 4.39
N LYS A 447 -35.33 5.39 4.08
CA LYS A 447 -34.45 4.76 5.09
C LYS A 447 -33.42 5.73 5.65
#